data_AF-A0A9E2ZES3-F1
#
_entry.id   AF-A0A9E2ZES3-F1
#
_cell.length_a   1.000
_cell.length_b   1.000
_cell.length_c   1.000
_cell.angle_alpha   90.00
_cell.angle_beta   90.00
_cell.angle_gamma   90.00
#
_symmetry.space_group_name_H-M   'P 1'
#
loop_
_entity.id
_entity.type
_entity.pdbx_description
1 polymer ?
#
loop_
_entity_poly.entity_id
_entity_poly.type
_entity_poly.pdbx_seq_one_letter_code
_entity_poly.pdbx_strand_id
1 'polypeptide(L)'
;MPYERTATATILGLRIIYGAGLIAAPERLARRWLGPASGSGPTQVALRALGAREIVLHAGALTTFLSGGAVRRWLIASIVGDLTDVAATALARDGLPDGAAPATLLVGGGSALVTAALAAALTRSQ
;
A
#
# COMPACT_ATOMS: atom_id res chain seq x y z
N MET A 1 15.59 16.48 8.29
CA MET A 1 16.76 16.53 7.38
C MET A 1 16.34 16.37 5.92
N PRO A 2 17.11 16.85 4.92
CA PRO A 2 16.73 16.77 3.50
C PRO A 2 16.43 15.34 3.02
N TYR A 3 17.20 14.35 3.49
CA TYR A 3 17.02 12.94 3.10
C TYR A 3 15.68 12.35 3.57
N GLU A 4 15.18 12.75 4.75
CA GLU A 4 13.89 12.29 5.28
C GLU A 4 12.73 12.80 4.42
N ARG A 5 12.84 14.03 3.90
CA ARG A 5 11.81 14.59 3.00
C ARG A 5 11.78 13.87 1.66
N THR A 6 12.95 13.61 1.07
CA THR A 6 13.04 12.84 -0.16
C THR A 6 12.52 11.42 0.03
N ALA A 7 12.89 10.74 1.13
CA ALA A 7 12.40 9.40 1.43
C ALA A 7 10.88 9.37 1.60
N THR A 8 10.31 10.33 2.33
CA THR A 8 8.86 10.46 2.51
C THR A 8 8.14 10.62 1.18
N ALA A 9 8.59 11.58 0.35
CA ALA A 9 7.98 11.84 -0.95
C ALA A 9 8.10 10.62 -1.89
N THR A 10 9.25 9.95 -1.90
CA THR A 10 9.48 8.74 -2.70
C THR A 10 8.56 7.60 -2.27
N ILE A 11 8.44 7.31 -0.97
CA ILE A 11 7.56 6.24 -0.47
C ILE A 11 6.12 6.52 -0.88
N LEU A 12 5.61 7.74 -0.63
CA LEU A 12 4.25 8.10 -1.00
C LEU A 12 4.02 8.03 -2.52
N GLY A 13 4.99 8.51 -3.31
CA GLY A 13 4.94 8.44 -4.77
C GLY A 13 4.90 7.01 -5.30
N LEU A 14 5.72 6.10 -4.76
CA LEU A 14 5.73 4.68 -5.14
C LEU A 14 4.37 4.01 -4.85
N ARG A 15 3.70 4.37 -3.75
CA ARG A 15 2.37 3.85 -3.41
C ARG A 15 1.30 4.35 -4.38
N ILE A 16 1.39 5.61 -4.82
CA ILE A 16 0.50 6.15 -5.87
C ILE A 16 0.70 5.39 -7.19
N ILE A 17 1.96 5.16 -7.59
CA ILE A 17 2.30 4.43 -8.82
C ILE A 17 1.76 2.99 -8.74
N TYR A 18 1.91 2.33 -7.59
CA TYR A 18 1.35 0.99 -7.37
C TYR A 18 -0.18 0.98 -7.54
N GLY A 19 -0.89 1.95 -6.93
CA GLY A 19 -2.33 2.10 -7.08
C GLY A 19 -2.77 2.34 -8.53
N ALA A 20 -2.06 3.20 -9.25
CA ALA A 20 -2.30 3.44 -10.68
C ALA A 20 -2.07 2.16 -11.50
N GLY A 21 -1.04 1.39 -11.16
CA GLY A 21 -0.78 0.08 -11.74
C GLY A 21 -1.94 -0.89 -11.53
N LEU A 22 -2.48 -0.98 -10.31
CA LEU A 22 -3.64 -1.83 -10.01
C LEU A 22 -4.89 -1.44 -10.81
N ILE A 23 -5.05 -0.16 -11.17
CA ILE A 23 -6.13 0.31 -12.03
C ILE A 23 -5.91 -0.09 -13.49
N ALA A 24 -4.70 0.18 -14.01
CA ALA A 24 -4.36 0.04 -15.41
C ALA A 24 -4.12 -1.42 -15.83
N ALA A 25 -3.49 -2.21 -14.98
CA ALA A 25 -3.08 -3.59 -15.26
C ALA A 25 -3.28 -4.52 -14.04
N PRO A 26 -4.52 -4.66 -13.51
CA PRO A 26 -4.80 -5.42 -12.29
C PRO A 26 -4.34 -6.87 -12.39
N GLU A 27 -4.66 -7.58 -13.48
CA GLU A 27 -4.30 -8.99 -13.63
C GLU A 27 -2.78 -9.18 -13.54
N ARG A 28 -2.01 -8.37 -14.26
CA ARG A 28 -0.55 -8.47 -14.33
C ARG A 28 0.09 -8.29 -12.95
N LEU A 29 -0.39 -7.32 -12.17
CA LEU A 29 0.16 -7.02 -10.85
C LEU A 29 -0.29 -8.03 -9.79
N ALA A 30 -1.53 -8.48 -9.86
CA ALA A 30 -2.10 -9.37 -8.86
C ALA A 30 -1.92 -10.86 -9.18
N ARG A 31 -1.44 -11.25 -10.37
CA ARG A 31 -1.32 -12.68 -10.75
C ARG A 31 -0.43 -13.49 -9.81
N ARG A 32 0.64 -12.91 -9.24
CA ARG A 32 1.46 -13.59 -8.23
C ARG A 32 0.79 -13.70 -6.86
N TRP A 33 -0.19 -12.83 -6.58
CA TRP A 33 -0.92 -12.78 -5.32
C TRP A 33 -2.18 -13.65 -5.35
N LEU A 34 -2.97 -13.55 -6.42
CA LEU A 34 -4.30 -14.17 -6.54
C LEU A 34 -4.37 -15.27 -7.60
N GLY A 35 -3.26 -15.57 -8.28
CA GLY A 35 -3.23 -16.60 -9.33
C GLY A 35 -4.11 -16.22 -10.54
N PRO A 36 -4.65 -17.22 -11.26
CA PRO A 36 -5.54 -16.99 -12.41
C PRO A 36 -6.80 -16.20 -12.07
N ALA A 37 -7.25 -16.21 -10.81
CA ALA A 37 -8.44 -15.47 -10.38
C ALA A 37 -8.26 -13.94 -10.51
N SER A 38 -7.04 -13.43 -10.62
CA SER A 38 -6.75 -12.01 -10.87
C SER A 38 -7.30 -11.49 -12.21
N GLY A 39 -7.53 -12.39 -13.18
CA GLY A 39 -8.11 -12.05 -14.48
C GLY A 39 -9.65 -11.95 -14.46
N SER A 40 -10.32 -12.46 -13.43
CA SER A 40 -11.78 -12.48 -13.39
C SER A 40 -12.39 -11.08 -13.21
N GLY A 41 -13.55 -10.84 -13.82
CA GLY A 41 -14.27 -9.56 -13.72
C GLY A 41 -14.51 -9.09 -12.28
N PRO A 42 -15.03 -9.94 -11.37
CA PRO A 42 -15.24 -9.56 -9.97
C PRO A 42 -13.94 -9.16 -9.26
N THR A 43 -12.87 -9.93 -9.40
CA THR A 43 -11.56 -9.60 -8.80
C THR A 43 -11.00 -8.31 -9.37
N GLN A 44 -11.16 -8.07 -10.67
CA GLN A 44 -10.74 -6.83 -11.31
C GLN A 44 -11.44 -5.59 -10.73
N VAL A 45 -12.73 -5.65 -10.39
CA VAL A 45 -13.43 -4.54 -9.74
C VAL A 45 -12.79 -4.23 -8.38
N ALA A 46 -12.56 -5.26 -7.57
CA ALA A 46 -11.93 -5.11 -6.25
C ALA A 46 -10.50 -4.55 -6.35
N LEU A 47 -9.68 -5.04 -7.30
CA LEU A 47 -8.31 -4.57 -7.50
C LEU A 47 -8.25 -3.11 -7.96
N ARG A 48 -9.18 -2.67 -8.83
CA ARG A 48 -9.23 -1.25 -9.25
C ARG A 48 -9.70 -0.35 -8.12
N ALA A 49 -10.68 -0.79 -7.32
CA ALA A 49 -11.10 -0.07 -6.13
C ALA A 49 -9.98 0.04 -5.09
N LEU A 50 -9.23 -1.06 -4.86
CA LEU A 50 -8.03 -1.07 -4.03
C LEU A 50 -6.98 -0.07 -4.56
N GLY A 51 -6.71 -0.07 -5.87
CA GLY A 51 -5.79 0.89 -6.48
C GLY A 51 -6.23 2.34 -6.32
N ALA A 52 -7.52 2.64 -6.46
CA ALA A 52 -8.06 3.99 -6.26
C ALA A 52 -7.93 4.46 -4.80
N ARG A 53 -8.25 3.58 -3.83
CA ARG A 53 -8.00 3.83 -2.41
C ARG A 53 -6.54 4.19 -2.17
N GLU A 54 -5.65 3.44 -2.78
CA GLU A 54 -4.21 3.62 -2.65
C GLU A 54 -3.73 4.97 -3.15
N ILE A 55 -4.24 5.40 -4.32
CA ILE A 55 -3.96 6.74 -4.86
C ILE A 55 -4.47 7.81 -3.89
N VAL A 56 -5.71 7.73 -3.44
CA VAL A 56 -6.32 8.77 -2.60
C VAL A 56 -5.58 8.94 -1.27
N LEU A 57 -5.28 7.83 -0.58
CA LEU A 57 -4.58 7.88 0.71
C LEU A 57 -3.19 8.50 0.57
N HIS A 58 -2.43 8.08 -0.44
CA HIS A 58 -1.02 8.49 -0.56
C HIS A 58 -0.87 9.86 -1.26
N ALA A 59 -1.78 10.23 -2.16
CA ALA A 59 -1.84 11.60 -2.70
C ALA A 59 -2.28 12.60 -1.61
N GLY A 60 -3.27 12.24 -0.78
CA GLY A 60 -3.66 13.03 0.38
C GLY A 60 -2.52 13.23 1.38
N ALA A 61 -1.75 12.16 1.64
CA ALA A 61 -0.55 12.23 2.46
C ALA A 61 0.53 13.13 1.82
N LEU A 62 0.79 12.98 0.52
CA LEU A 62 1.85 13.71 -0.18
C LEU A 62 1.53 15.20 -0.28
N THR A 63 0.30 15.56 -0.62
CA THR A 63 -0.14 16.96 -0.63
C THR A 63 -0.04 17.58 0.76
N THR A 64 -0.52 16.89 1.79
CA THR A 64 -0.39 17.33 3.19
C THR A 64 1.09 17.53 3.56
N PHE A 65 1.96 16.59 3.18
CA PHE A 65 3.40 16.65 3.45
C PHE A 65 4.08 17.85 2.79
N LEU A 66 3.80 18.06 1.49
CA LEU A 66 4.41 19.14 0.70
C LEU A 66 3.98 20.52 1.19
N SER A 67 2.76 20.65 1.69
CA SER A 67 2.24 21.87 2.31
C SER A 67 2.69 22.07 3.77
N GLY A 68 3.52 21.18 4.33
CA GLY A 68 4.01 21.27 5.71
C GLY A 68 3.00 20.84 6.78
N GLY A 69 1.89 20.19 6.39
CA GLY A 69 0.87 19.71 7.31
C GLY A 69 1.22 18.39 8.01
N ALA A 70 0.42 18.04 9.02
CA ALA A 70 0.58 16.79 9.77
C ALA A 70 0.06 15.57 9.00
N VAL A 71 0.96 14.69 8.57
CA VAL A 71 0.63 13.50 7.75
C VAL A 71 0.24 12.27 8.56
N ARG A 72 0.40 12.31 9.90
CA ARG A 72 0.29 11.14 10.79
C ARG A 72 -0.99 10.32 10.56
N ARG A 73 -2.14 10.96 10.40
CA ARG A 73 -3.42 10.27 10.17
C ARG A 73 -3.45 9.47 8.86
N TRP A 74 -2.82 9.99 7.81
CA TRP A 74 -2.72 9.31 6.52
C TRP A 74 -1.79 8.09 6.60
N LEU A 75 -0.67 8.22 7.31
CA LEU A 75 0.25 7.11 7.53
C LEU A 75 -0.39 6.00 8.37
N ILE A 76 -1.17 6.34 9.40
CA ILE A 76 -1.96 5.36 10.16
C ILE A 76 -2.97 4.64 9.26
N ALA A 77 -3.70 5.37 8.41
CA ALA A 77 -4.64 4.76 7.47
C ALA A 77 -3.95 3.82 6.47
N SER A 78 -2.74 4.18 6.02
CA SER A 78 -1.90 3.33 5.16
C SER A 78 -1.48 2.05 5.87
N ILE A 79 -0.98 2.16 7.12
CA ILE A 79 -0.62 0.99 7.96
C ILE A 79 -1.81 0.05 8.16
N VAL A 80 -2.99 0.61 8.49
CA VAL A 80 -4.21 -0.19 8.65
C VAL A 80 -4.56 -0.91 7.34
N GLY A 81 -4.36 -0.27 6.18
CA GLY A 81 -4.55 -0.90 4.88
C GLY A 81 -3.62 -2.08 4.65
N ASP A 82 -2.32 -1.88 4.82
CA ASP A 82 -1.33 -2.93 4.64
C ASP A 82 -1.61 -4.13 5.58
N LEU A 83 -1.97 -3.86 6.84
CA LEU A 83 -2.34 -4.92 7.79
C LEU A 83 -3.65 -5.63 7.42
N THR A 84 -4.62 -4.92 6.84
CA THR A 84 -5.85 -5.53 6.32
C THR A 84 -5.54 -6.49 5.18
N ASP A 85 -4.64 -6.12 4.27
CA ASP A 85 -4.27 -6.95 3.13
C ASP A 85 -3.50 -8.21 3.59
N VAL A 86 -2.63 -8.07 4.59
CA VAL A 86 -1.96 -9.20 5.25
C VAL A 86 -2.98 -10.13 5.91
N ALA A 87 -3.91 -9.58 6.70
CA ALA A 87 -4.93 -10.37 7.38
C ALA A 87 -5.86 -11.09 6.40
N ALA A 88 -6.35 -10.39 5.37
CA ALA A 88 -7.21 -10.97 4.34
C ALA A 88 -6.49 -12.09 3.56
N THR A 89 -5.21 -11.88 3.21
CA THR A 89 -4.40 -12.91 2.54
C THR A 89 -4.17 -14.12 3.44
N ALA A 90 -3.88 -13.91 4.72
CA ALA A 90 -3.67 -14.99 5.67
C ALA A 90 -4.95 -15.82 5.89
N LEU A 91 -6.12 -15.17 5.96
CA LEU A 91 -7.42 -15.83 6.11
C LEU A 91 -7.82 -16.64 4.87
N ALA A 92 -7.40 -16.20 3.68
CA ALA A 92 -7.70 -16.86 2.41
C ALA A 92 -6.57 -17.77 1.89
N ARG A 93 -5.51 -18.00 2.68
CA ARG A 93 -4.25 -18.59 2.22
C ARG A 93 -4.40 -19.94 1.48
N ASP A 94 -5.35 -20.76 1.88
CA ASP A 94 -5.54 -22.11 1.33
C ASP A 94 -6.13 -22.07 -0.11
N GLY A 95 -6.66 -20.92 -0.52
CA GLY A 95 -7.16 -20.67 -1.88
C GLY A 95 -6.23 -19.85 -2.77
N LEU A 96 -5.01 -19.57 -2.31
CA LEU A 96 -4.04 -18.71 -3.01
C LEU A 96 -2.86 -19.53 -3.56
N PRO A 97 -2.11 -19.00 -4.54
CA PRO A 97 -0.89 -19.63 -5.02
C PRO A 97 0.13 -19.86 -3.90
N ASP A 98 0.94 -20.92 -4.04
CA ASP A 98 2.04 -21.20 -3.12
C ASP A 98 2.97 -19.99 -2.98
N GLY A 99 3.27 -19.63 -1.74
CA GLY A 99 4.12 -18.48 -1.43
C GLY A 99 3.41 -17.12 -1.47
N ALA A 100 2.14 -17.01 -1.89
CA ALA A 100 1.42 -15.73 -1.88
C ALA A 100 1.28 -15.17 -0.45
N ALA A 101 0.86 -15.99 0.51
CA ALA A 101 0.72 -15.57 1.90
C ALA A 101 2.03 -15.07 2.54
N PRO A 102 3.16 -15.82 2.51
CA PRO A 102 4.42 -15.30 3.05
C PRO A 102 4.97 -14.10 2.27
N ALA A 103 4.76 -14.03 0.95
CA ALA A 103 5.14 -12.86 0.17
C ALA A 103 4.34 -11.61 0.58
N THR A 104 3.03 -11.72 0.77
CA THR A 104 2.20 -10.60 1.23
C THR A 104 2.53 -10.22 2.67
N LEU A 105 2.81 -11.19 3.55
CA LEU A 105 3.28 -10.88 4.90
C LEU A 105 4.59 -10.06 4.87
N LEU A 106 5.55 -10.47 4.03
CA LEU A 106 6.82 -9.77 3.89
C LEU A 106 6.63 -8.35 3.33
N VAL A 107 5.89 -8.22 2.23
CA VAL A 107 5.70 -6.94 1.54
C VAL A 107 4.77 -6.02 2.31
N GLY A 108 3.57 -6.48 2.66
CA GLY A 108 2.57 -5.70 3.40
C GLY A 108 3.02 -5.42 4.84
N GLY A 109 3.51 -6.44 5.55
CA GLY A 109 4.04 -6.26 6.91
C GLY A 109 5.29 -5.37 6.94
N GLY A 110 6.21 -5.55 5.98
CA GLY A 110 7.37 -4.68 5.81
C GLY A 110 6.99 -3.24 5.49
N SER A 111 6.02 -3.03 4.60
CA SER A 111 5.47 -1.71 4.27
C SER A 111 4.85 -1.03 5.49
N ALA A 112 4.06 -1.76 6.28
CA ALA A 112 3.48 -1.25 7.51
C ALA A 112 4.56 -0.83 8.53
N LEU A 113 5.62 -1.63 8.69
CA LEU A 113 6.74 -1.31 9.58
C LEU A 113 7.52 -0.08 9.12
N VAL A 114 7.83 0.02 7.83
CA VAL A 114 8.50 1.20 7.25
C VAL A 114 7.64 2.46 7.44
N THR A 115 6.34 2.34 7.21
CA THR A 115 5.38 3.45 7.36
C THR A 115 5.23 3.86 8.83
N ALA A 116 5.24 2.91 9.77
CA ALA A 116 5.24 3.19 11.20
C ALA A 116 6.53 3.91 11.65
N ALA A 117 7.69 3.46 11.16
CA ALA A 117 8.97 4.13 11.42
C ALA A 117 8.98 5.56 10.88
N LEU A 118 8.42 5.76 9.68
CA LEU A 118 8.25 7.08 9.07
C LEU A 118 7.33 7.98 9.91
N ALA A 119 6.18 7.47 10.36
CA ALA A 119 5.25 8.21 11.20
C ALA A 119 5.90 8.64 12.53
N ALA A 120 6.69 7.76 13.15
CA ALA A 120 7.44 8.06 14.36
C ALA A 120 8.54 9.12 14.11
N ALA A 121 9.26 9.04 12.99
CA ALA A 121 10.30 10.00 12.63
C ALA A 121 9.72 11.40 12.39
N LEU A 122 8.63 11.51 11.63
CA LEU A 122 8.00 12.79 11.30
C LEU A 122 7.40 13.48 12.54
N THR A 123 6.90 12.71 13.51
CA THR A 123 6.39 13.25 14.78
C THR A 123 7.49 13.87 15.63
N ARG A 124 8.74 13.40 15.52
CA ARG A 124 9.89 14.00 16.25
C ARG A 124 10.43 15.27 15.59
N SER A 125 10.06 15.52 14.34
CA SER A 125 10.55 16.65 13.53
C SER A 125 9.56 17.81 13.40
N GLN A 126 8.34 17.64 13.91
CA GLN A 126 7.31 18.69 14.02
C GLN A 126 7.21 19.14 15.48
#